data_AF-A0A7L5E1D3-F1
#
_entry.id   AF-A0A7L5E1D3-F1
#
_cell.length_a   1.000
_cell.length_b   1.000
_cell.length_c   1.000
_cell.angle_alpha   90.00
_cell.angle_beta   90.00
_cell.angle_gamma   90.00
#
_symmetry.space_group_name_H-M   'P 1'
#
loop_
_entity.id
_entity.type
_entity.pdbx_description
1 polymer ?
#
loop_
_entity_poly.entity_id
_entity_poly.type
_entity_poly.pdbx_seq_one_letter_code
_entity_poly.pdbx_strand_id
1 'polypeptide(L)'
;MKFDKSKWNEQQDPLFPSSYRPEMFKDLTTNNKLVGMNYNQLIAKLGTPDNKGGGLISYKIMVEYGGGIDPVYTKELRFAVSKDSLISSYKVVEWRK
;
A
#
# COMPACT_ATOMS: atom_id res chain seq x y z
N MET A 1 15.14 2.50 2.46
CA MET A 1 15.51 1.07 2.32
C MET A 1 15.11 0.59 0.92
N LYS A 2 15.79 -0.44 0.37
CA LYS A 2 15.33 -1.12 -0.86
C LYS A 2 14.06 -1.93 -0.59
N PHE A 3 13.17 -2.04 -1.57
CA PHE A 3 11.98 -2.85 -1.44
C PHE A 3 12.31 -4.33 -1.21
N ASP A 4 11.76 -4.88 -0.13
CA ASP A 4 11.80 -6.29 0.23
C ASP A 4 10.38 -6.77 0.52
N LYS A 5 9.91 -7.78 -0.21
CA LYS A 5 8.52 -8.26 -0.09
C LYS A 5 8.25 -8.88 1.28
N SER A 6 9.21 -9.59 1.87
CA SER A 6 9.02 -10.26 3.15
C SER A 6 8.83 -9.23 4.26
N LYS A 7 9.72 -8.23 4.33
CA LYS A 7 9.59 -7.10 5.26
C LYS A 7 8.33 -6.28 5.01
N TRP A 8 7.97 -6.06 3.75
CA TRP A 8 6.73 -5.34 3.39
C TRP A 8 5.47 -5.99 3.97
N ASN A 9 5.47 -7.31 4.05
CA ASN A 9 4.36 -8.13 4.53
C ASN A 9 4.51 -8.57 5.98
N GLU A 10 5.56 -8.14 6.68
CA GLU A 10 5.76 -8.44 8.09
C GLU A 10 4.72 -7.70 8.94
N GLN A 11 3.75 -8.44 9.49
CA GLN A 11 2.68 -7.85 10.30
C GLN A 11 2.62 -8.57 11.64
N GLN A 12 2.93 -7.83 12.71
CA GLN A 12 2.83 -8.32 14.09
C GLN A 12 1.45 -8.06 14.69
N ASP A 13 0.86 -6.90 14.36
CA ASP A 13 -0.47 -6.49 14.79
C ASP A 13 -1.35 -6.19 13.55
N PRO A 14 -2.51 -6.84 13.38
CA PRO A 14 -3.44 -6.58 12.28
C PRO A 14 -3.89 -5.12 12.13
N LEU A 15 -3.86 -4.33 13.21
CA LEU A 15 -4.24 -2.92 13.20
C LEU A 15 -3.22 -2.02 12.50
N PHE A 16 -1.97 -2.47 12.40
CA PHE A 16 -0.85 -1.71 11.88
C PHE A 16 -0.28 -2.39 10.61
N PRO A 17 0.15 -1.60 9.60
CA PRO A 17 0.96 -2.15 8.52
C PRO A 17 2.35 -2.51 9.04
N SER A 18 3.15 -3.22 8.23
CA SER A 18 4.57 -3.41 8.51
C SER A 18 5.27 -2.07 8.80
N SER A 19 6.06 -2.03 9.88
CA SER A 19 6.88 -0.87 10.24
C SER A 19 7.91 -0.50 9.17
N TYR A 20 8.23 -1.43 8.27
CA TYR A 20 9.17 -1.21 7.18
C TYR A 20 8.53 -0.52 5.96
N ARG A 21 7.20 -0.47 5.83
CA ARG A 21 6.55 0.12 4.64
C ARG A 21 6.94 1.58 4.42
N PRO A 22 6.95 2.48 5.43
CA PRO A 22 7.42 3.85 5.26
C PRO A 22 8.86 3.94 4.74
N GLU A 23 9.75 3.07 5.24
CA GLU A 23 11.17 3.07 4.86
C GLU A 23 11.42 2.60 3.42
N MET A 24 10.57 1.69 2.92
CA MET A 24 10.64 1.14 1.57
C MET A 24 9.81 1.92 0.55
N PHE A 25 8.88 2.77 1.02
CA PHE A 25 7.91 3.47 0.18
C PHE A 25 8.56 4.26 -0.97
N LYS A 26 9.66 4.97 -0.69
CA LYS A 26 10.41 5.73 -1.70
C LYS A 26 10.95 4.82 -2.80
N ASP A 27 11.66 3.75 -2.43
CA ASP A 27 12.23 2.81 -3.41
C ASP A 27 11.13 2.11 -4.23
N LEU A 28 10.04 1.71 -3.56
CA LEU A 28 8.88 1.10 -4.21
C LEU A 28 8.26 2.02 -5.28
N THR A 29 8.19 3.32 -5.05
CA THR A 29 7.52 4.25 -5.98
C THR A 29 8.45 4.83 -7.05
N THR A 30 9.76 4.94 -6.78
CA THR A 30 10.71 5.53 -7.74
C THR A 30 11.42 4.49 -8.61
N ASN A 31 11.75 3.33 -8.05
CA ASN A 31 12.67 2.37 -8.69
C ASN A 31 11.95 1.12 -9.20
N ASN A 32 10.64 0.99 -8.95
CA ASN A 32 9.87 -0.17 -9.34
C ASN A 32 8.74 0.26 -10.29
N LYS A 33 8.63 -0.44 -11.42
CA LYS A 33 7.50 -0.26 -12.34
C LYS A 33 6.24 -0.85 -11.70
N LEU A 34 5.26 -0.03 -11.36
CA LEU A 34 3.97 -0.48 -10.79
C LEU A 34 2.80 -0.33 -11.75
N VAL A 35 2.89 0.62 -12.69
CA VAL A 35 1.90 0.85 -13.74
C VAL A 35 2.07 -0.16 -14.87
N GLY A 36 0.95 -0.65 -15.40
CA GLY A 36 0.87 -1.68 -16.44
C GLY A 36 0.91 -3.11 -15.91
N MET A 37 1.08 -3.31 -14.59
CA MET A 37 0.91 -4.63 -13.98
C MET A 37 -0.56 -5.03 -13.97
N ASN A 38 -0.86 -6.31 -14.09
CA ASN A 38 -2.17 -6.81 -13.68
C ASN A 38 -2.23 -7.06 -12.16
N TYR A 39 -3.42 -7.33 -11.64
CA TYR A 39 -3.62 -7.60 -10.21
C TYR A 39 -2.71 -8.72 -9.67
N ASN A 40 -2.58 -9.83 -10.42
CA ASN A 40 -1.78 -10.98 -9.99
C ASN A 40 -0.29 -10.64 -9.89
N GLN A 41 0.24 -9.85 -10.83
CA GLN A 41 1.61 -9.35 -10.78
C GLN A 41 1.82 -8.40 -9.61
N LEU A 42 0.85 -7.52 -9.34
CA LEU A 42 0.92 -6.60 -8.21
C LEU A 42 0.99 -7.36 -6.88
N ILE A 43 0.11 -8.34 -6.65
CA ILE A 43 0.12 -9.13 -5.40
C ILE A 43 1.31 -10.10 -5.34
N ALA A 44 1.80 -10.59 -6.49
CA ALA A 44 3.02 -11.38 -6.52
C ALA A 44 4.21 -10.54 -6.05
N LYS A 45 4.22 -9.24 -6.35
CA LYS A 45 5.27 -8.31 -5.93
C LYS A 45 5.09 -7.78 -4.51
N LEU A 46 3.90 -7.32 -4.16
CA LEU A 46 3.63 -6.58 -2.91
C LEU A 46 2.96 -7.41 -1.83
N GLY A 47 2.38 -8.56 -2.18
CA GLY A 47 1.51 -9.31 -1.27
C GLY A 47 0.07 -8.81 -1.31
N THR A 48 -0.73 -9.31 -0.38
CA THR A 48 -2.17 -9.02 -0.28
C THR A 48 -2.38 -7.55 0.07
N PRO A 49 -3.27 -6.83 -0.64
CA PRO A 49 -3.59 -5.44 -0.31
C PRO A 49 -4.43 -5.35 0.97
N ASP A 50 -4.34 -4.21 1.65
CA ASP A 50 -5.17 -3.93 2.82
C ASP A 50 -6.63 -3.68 2.43
N ASN A 51 -6.86 -3.11 1.23
CA ASN A 51 -8.21 -2.97 0.68
C ASN A 51 -8.23 -3.27 -0.83
N LYS A 52 -9.33 -3.88 -1.29
CA LYS A 52 -9.63 -4.08 -2.71
C LYS A 52 -11.14 -3.95 -2.93
N GLY A 53 -11.54 -3.03 -3.79
CA GLY A 53 -12.95 -2.81 -4.13
C GLY A 53 -13.16 -1.59 -5.04
N GLY A 54 -14.25 -1.57 -5.80
CA GLY A 54 -14.62 -0.41 -6.63
C GLY A 54 -13.55 0.02 -7.66
N GLY A 55 -12.77 -0.92 -8.19
CA GLY A 55 -11.67 -0.62 -9.12
C GLY A 55 -10.42 -0.02 -8.45
N LEU A 56 -10.35 -0.04 -7.13
CA LEU A 56 -9.22 0.44 -6.35
C LEU A 56 -8.58 -0.71 -5.55
N ILE A 57 -7.26 -0.60 -5.40
CA ILE A 57 -6.45 -1.45 -4.52
C ILE A 57 -5.63 -0.52 -3.65
N SER A 58 -5.57 -0.73 -2.34
CA SER A 58 -4.73 0.10 -1.46
C SER A 58 -3.87 -0.70 -0.49
N TYR A 59 -2.71 -0.11 -0.20
CA TYR A 59 -1.80 -0.55 0.84
C TYR A 59 -1.60 0.59 1.83
N LYS A 60 -1.89 0.36 3.11
CA LYS A 60 -1.54 1.27 4.20
C LYS A 60 -0.02 1.34 4.30
N ILE A 61 0.52 2.54 4.24
CA ILE A 61 1.94 2.81 4.46
C ILE A 61 2.17 3.13 5.93
N MET A 62 1.27 3.91 6.53
CA MET A 62 1.33 4.32 7.93
C MET A 62 -0.08 4.52 8.47
N VAL A 63 -0.26 4.18 9.74
CA VAL A 63 -1.46 4.49 10.51
C VAL A 63 -1.02 4.88 11.92
N GLU A 64 -1.61 5.94 12.46
CA GLU A 64 -1.41 6.34 13.85
C GLU A 64 -2.78 6.37 14.52
N TYR A 65 -2.89 5.71 15.66
CA TYR A 65 -4.04 5.80 16.55
C TYR A 65 -3.65 6.72 17.71
N GLY A 66 -4.57 7.59 18.10
CA GLY A 66 -4.40 8.44 19.28
C GLY A 66 -4.72 7.64 20.55
N GLY A 67 -5.48 8.24 21.46
CA GLY A 67 -5.98 7.55 22.65
C GLY A 67 -7.20 6.64 22.43
N GLY A 68 -7.63 6.41 21.19
CA GLY A 68 -8.85 5.69 20.85
C GLY A 68 -8.68 4.73 19.67
N ILE A 69 -9.78 4.09 19.26
CA ILE A 69 -9.78 3.07 18.18
C ILE A 69 -9.78 3.66 16.77
N ASP A 70 -10.15 4.93 16.63
CA ASP A 70 -10.12 5.62 15.33
C ASP A 70 -8.71 6.18 15.06
N PRO A 71 -8.20 6.05 13.82
CA PRO A 71 -6.92 6.63 13.47
C PRO A 71 -6.99 8.16 13.50
N VAL A 72 -5.87 8.78 13.87
CA VAL A 72 -5.67 10.24 13.78
C VAL A 72 -4.85 10.64 12.54
N TYR A 73 -4.14 9.67 11.95
CA TYR A 73 -3.42 9.84 10.68
C TYR A 73 -3.39 8.52 9.90
N THR A 74 -3.57 8.63 8.58
CA THR A 74 -3.33 7.53 7.65
C THR A 74 -2.55 8.01 6.44
N LYS A 75 -1.70 7.12 5.92
CA LYS A 75 -1.03 7.26 4.63
C LYS A 75 -1.23 5.98 3.84
N GLU A 76 -1.77 6.08 2.65
CA GLU A 76 -2.06 4.94 1.78
C GLU A 76 -1.48 5.12 0.39
N LEU A 77 -0.95 4.03 -0.17
CA LEU A 77 -0.66 3.91 -1.59
C LEU A 77 -1.87 3.28 -2.27
N ARG A 78 -2.56 4.06 -3.12
CA ARG A 78 -3.78 3.62 -3.82
C ARG A 78 -3.50 3.46 -5.30
N PHE A 79 -3.90 2.33 -5.85
CA PHE A 79 -3.82 1.98 -7.26
C PHE A 79 -5.20 2.04 -7.90
N ALA A 80 -5.27 2.61 -9.10
CA ALA A 80 -6.45 2.53 -9.96
C ALA A 80 -6.30 1.38 -10.96
N VAL A 81 -7.35 0.58 -11.10
CA VAL A 81 -7.42 -0.51 -12.06
C VAL A 81 -8.24 -0.05 -13.26
N SER A 82 -7.71 -0.24 -14.47
CA SER A 82 -8.40 0.04 -15.73
C SER A 82 -9.49 -1.00 -16.00
N LYS A 83 -10.32 -0.74 -17.02
CA LYS A 83 -11.30 -1.71 -17.53
C LYS A 83 -10.65 -3.02 -18.00
N ASP A 84 -9.41 -2.95 -18.48
CA ASP A 84 -8.61 -4.10 -18.92
C ASP A 84 -7.90 -4.82 -17.76
N SER A 85 -8.27 -4.52 -16.51
CA SER A 85 -7.70 -5.13 -15.30
C SER A 85 -6.20 -4.86 -15.07
N LEU A 86 -5.69 -3.77 -15.64
CA LEU A 86 -4.31 -3.31 -15.46
C LEU A 86 -4.25 -2.14 -14.50
N ILE A 87 -3.16 -2.04 -13.73
CA ILE A 87 -2.87 -0.85 -12.93
C ILE A 87 -2.58 0.31 -13.88
N SER A 88 -3.46 1.30 -13.92
CA SER A 88 -3.34 2.47 -14.80
C SER A 88 -2.55 3.60 -14.17
N SER A 89 -2.65 3.73 -12.84
CA SER A 89 -2.00 4.78 -12.06
C SER A 89 -1.95 4.41 -10.59
N TYR A 90 -1.17 5.16 -9.83
CA TYR A 90 -1.23 5.14 -8.38
C TYR A 90 -1.12 6.56 -7.82
N LYS A 91 -1.59 6.75 -6.60
CA LYS A 91 -1.44 7.99 -5.84
C LYS A 91 -1.21 7.70 -4.37
N VAL A 92 -0.60 8.66 -3.70
CA VAL A 92 -0.52 8.68 -2.23
C VAL A 92 -1.71 9.47 -1.72
N VAL A 93 -2.43 8.89 -0.76
CA VAL A 93 -3.51 9.57 -0.06
C VAL A 93 -3.12 9.67 1.41
N GLU A 94 -3.10 10.89 1.92
CA GLU A 94 -2.89 11.17 3.33
C GLU A 94 -4.16 11.78 3.90
N TRP A 95 -4.50 11.37 5.13
CA TRP A 95 -5.61 11.93 5.88
C TRP A 95 -5.18 12.13 7.33
N ARG A 96 -5.65 13.22 7.92
CA ARG A 96 -5.41 13.59 9.33
C ARG A 96 -6.71 14.15 9.91
N LYS A 97 -6.98 13.80 11.16
CA LYS A 97 -8.10 14.33 11.95
C LYS A 97 -7.88 15.77 12.39
#